data_AF-A0A674NLD5-F1
#
_entry.id   AF-A0A674NLD5-F1
#
_cell.length_a   1.000
_cell.length_b   1.000
_cell.length_c   1.000
_cell.angle_alpha   90.00
_cell.angle_beta   90.00
_cell.angle_gamma   90.00
#
_symmetry.space_group_name_H-M   'P 1'
#
loop_
_entity.id
_entity.type
_entity.pdbx_description
1 polymer ?
#
loop_
_entity_poly.entity_id
_entity_poly.type
_entity_poly.pdbx_seq_one_letter_code
_entity_poly.pdbx_strand_id
1 'polypeptide(L)'
;MFRLLCLLTVLGCGCPLDSGMLFPRETSSREVKELNGLWKFRADMSPNRNQGFERAWYKARLEESGPVVDMPVPASYNDITQDSSLRDFIGWVWYEREVLVPARWVAGDGTRLVLRVGSAHYRSVVVMLLYTTPEHISMTSPW
;
A
#
# COMPACT_ATOMS: atom_id res chain seq x y z
N MET A 1 10.86 46.35 0.25
CA MET A 1 11.39 44.96 0.15
C MET A 1 11.67 44.45 1.55
N PHE A 2 10.81 43.56 2.06
CA PHE A 2 11.04 42.84 3.32
C PHE A 2 10.71 41.37 3.08
N ARG A 3 11.72 40.51 3.20
CA ARG A 3 11.60 39.05 3.09
C ARG A 3 11.15 38.50 4.44
N LEU A 4 9.97 37.90 4.49
CA LEU A 4 9.50 37.15 5.66
C LEU A 4 9.93 35.69 5.51
N LEU A 5 10.94 35.29 6.29
CA LEU A 5 11.35 33.90 6.42
C LEU A 5 10.42 33.24 7.46
N CYS A 6 9.45 32.45 7.01
CA CYS A 6 8.57 31.70 7.90
C CYS A 6 9.26 30.37 8.24
N LEU A 7 9.93 30.32 9.39
CA LEU A 7 10.39 29.08 10.02
C LEU A 7 9.16 28.39 10.65
N LEU A 8 8.59 27.42 9.93
CA LEU A 8 7.65 26.47 10.51
C LEU A 8 8.45 25.41 11.29
N THR A 9 8.63 25.63 12.57
CA THR A 9 9.00 24.57 13.51
C THR A 9 7.84 23.57 13.56
N VAL A 10 8.01 22.43 12.89
CA VAL A 10 7.11 21.29 13.04
C VAL A 10 7.33 20.74 14.45
N LEU A 11 6.45 21.15 15.37
CA LEU A 11 6.25 20.45 16.64
C LEU A 11 5.74 19.04 16.28
N GLY A 12 6.65 18.09 16.24
CA GLY A 12 6.33 16.67 16.20
C GLY A 12 5.58 16.30 17.47
N CYS A 13 4.26 16.48 17.45
CA CYS A 13 3.36 15.82 18.38
C CYS A 13 3.35 14.34 17.99
N GLY A 14 4.41 13.64 18.36
CA GLY A 14 4.40 12.19 18.38
C GLY A 14 3.43 11.78 19.47
N CYS A 15 2.15 11.64 19.15
CA CYS A 15 1.30 10.74 19.91
C CYS A 15 1.94 9.36 19.74
N PRO A 16 2.57 8.77 20.78
CA PRO A 16 2.88 7.37 20.69
C PRO A 16 1.52 6.68 20.60
N LEU A 17 1.20 6.10 19.45
CA LEU A 17 0.07 5.19 19.32
C LEU A 17 0.41 3.97 20.17
N ASP A 18 0.17 4.09 21.48
CA ASP A 18 0.32 3.03 22.47
C ASP A 18 -0.87 2.08 22.37
N SER A 19 -1.09 1.58 21.15
CA SER A 19 -2.11 0.59 20.85
C SER A 19 -1.42 -0.74 20.62
N GLY A 20 -1.68 -1.71 21.50
CA GLY A 20 -1.15 -3.07 21.35
C GLY A 20 -1.48 -3.65 19.98
N MET A 21 -0.49 -4.28 19.35
CA MET A 21 -0.62 -4.93 18.03
C MET A 21 -1.28 -6.31 18.19
N LEU A 22 -2.52 -6.33 18.67
CA LEU A 22 -3.30 -7.56 18.81
C LEU A 22 -3.55 -8.20 17.45
N PHE A 23 -3.52 -9.54 17.41
CA PHE A 23 -3.88 -10.26 16.20
C PHE A 23 -5.35 -10.02 15.86
N PRO A 24 -5.70 -9.63 14.61
CA PRO A 24 -7.09 -9.44 14.21
C PRO A 24 -7.91 -10.71 14.38
N ARG A 25 -9.10 -10.57 14.92
CA ARG A 25 -10.08 -11.64 15.09
C ARG A 25 -11.46 -11.07 14.85
N GLU A 26 -12.34 -11.85 14.23
CA GLU A 26 -13.75 -11.51 14.12
C GLU A 26 -14.40 -11.52 15.51
N THR A 27 -15.21 -10.51 15.78
CA THR A 27 -16.01 -10.37 17.01
C THR A 27 -17.33 -9.68 16.66
N SER A 28 -18.23 -9.52 17.64
CA SER A 28 -19.47 -8.75 17.45
C SER A 28 -19.24 -7.28 17.05
N SER A 29 -18.02 -6.76 17.22
CA SER A 29 -17.64 -5.38 16.92
C SER A 29 -16.52 -5.25 15.89
N ARG A 30 -16.01 -6.37 15.34
CA ARG A 30 -14.88 -6.38 14.41
C ARG A 30 -15.13 -7.39 13.30
N GLU A 31 -15.05 -6.92 12.07
CA GLU A 31 -15.04 -7.78 10.88
C GLU A 31 -13.61 -7.86 10.33
N VAL A 32 -13.23 -9.03 9.80
CA VAL A 32 -11.92 -9.24 9.20
C VAL A 32 -12.13 -9.71 7.77
N LYS A 33 -11.42 -9.10 6.82
CA LYS A 33 -11.38 -9.57 5.44
C LYS A 33 -9.95 -9.88 5.06
N GLU A 34 -9.69 -11.13 4.74
CA GLU A 34 -8.39 -11.55 4.21
C GLU A 34 -8.20 -11.04 2.78
N LEU A 35 -7.01 -10.53 2.50
CA LEU A 35 -6.61 -10.05 1.18
C LEU A 35 -5.69 -11.04 0.46
N ASN A 36 -5.72 -12.31 0.88
CA ASN A 36 -4.95 -13.39 0.27
C ASN A 36 -5.42 -13.67 -1.17
N GLY A 37 -4.55 -14.32 -1.95
CA GLY A 37 -4.80 -14.71 -3.34
C GLY A 37 -3.84 -14.00 -4.31
N LEU A 38 -4.28 -13.82 -5.55
CA LEU A 38 -3.47 -13.22 -6.60
C LEU A 38 -3.48 -11.68 -6.52
N TRP A 39 -2.30 -11.09 -6.61
CA TRP A 39 -2.06 -9.66 -6.67
C TRP A 39 -1.37 -9.33 -8.00
N LYS A 40 -1.64 -8.17 -8.57
CA LYS A 40 -0.85 -7.66 -9.69
C LYS A 40 0.53 -7.29 -9.18
N PHE A 41 1.55 -7.71 -9.92
CA PHE A 41 2.93 -7.58 -9.51
C PHE A 41 3.81 -7.06 -10.63
N ARG A 42 4.76 -6.20 -10.26
CA ARG A 42 5.79 -5.71 -11.17
C ARG A 42 7.06 -5.35 -10.41
N ALA A 43 8.21 -5.83 -10.87
CA ALA A 43 9.50 -5.34 -10.42
C ALA A 43 9.94 -4.11 -11.21
N ASP A 44 10.53 -3.12 -10.54
CA ASP A 44 11.10 -1.95 -11.20
C ASP A 44 12.48 -2.28 -11.80
N MET A 45 12.45 -2.83 -13.02
CA MET A 45 13.66 -3.22 -13.75
C MET A 45 14.43 -2.02 -14.35
N SER A 46 14.04 -0.77 -14.08
CA SER A 46 14.75 0.42 -14.57
C SER A 46 16.19 0.47 -14.03
N PRO A 47 17.17 1.04 -14.74
CA PRO A 47 18.57 1.06 -14.29
C PRO A 47 18.78 1.66 -12.89
N ASN A 48 17.97 2.66 -12.50
CA ASN A 48 18.02 3.32 -11.20
C ASN A 48 17.11 2.66 -10.14
N ARG A 49 16.32 1.64 -10.52
CA ARG A 49 15.33 0.94 -9.67
C ARG A 49 14.29 1.87 -9.04
N ASN A 50 14.07 3.07 -9.60
CA ASN A 50 13.29 4.12 -8.97
C ASN A 50 12.23 4.75 -9.91
N GLN A 51 12.08 4.19 -11.10
CA GLN A 51 11.12 4.68 -12.09
C GLN A 51 9.68 4.61 -11.55
N GLY A 52 9.35 3.62 -10.72
CA GLY A 52 8.01 3.50 -10.15
C GLY A 52 7.61 4.67 -9.25
N PHE A 53 8.58 5.24 -8.52
CA PHE A 53 8.36 6.46 -7.74
C PHE A 53 8.38 7.70 -8.62
N GLU A 54 9.34 7.81 -9.53
CA GLU A 54 9.49 8.97 -10.45
C GLU A 54 8.25 9.18 -11.31
N ARG A 55 7.63 8.09 -11.76
CA ARG A 55 6.40 8.11 -12.56
C ARG A 55 5.13 7.92 -11.74
N ALA A 56 5.26 7.83 -10.41
CA ALA A 56 4.18 7.67 -9.46
C ALA A 56 3.19 6.54 -9.84
N TRP A 57 3.70 5.33 -10.09
CA TRP A 57 2.89 4.17 -10.50
C TRP A 57 1.71 3.89 -9.55
N TYR A 58 1.84 4.23 -8.27
CA TYR A 58 0.80 4.09 -7.25
C TYR A 58 -0.42 5.02 -7.39
N LYS A 59 -0.45 5.95 -8.38
CA LYS A 59 -1.56 6.89 -8.57
C LYS A 59 -2.69 6.35 -9.45
N ALA A 60 -2.43 5.30 -10.21
CA ALA A 60 -3.37 4.65 -11.13
C ALA A 60 -3.18 3.13 -11.03
N ARG A 61 -3.97 2.37 -11.81
CA ARG A 61 -3.81 0.90 -11.85
C ARG A 61 -2.40 0.56 -12.35
N LEU A 62 -1.73 -0.38 -11.70
CA LEU A 62 -0.35 -0.73 -11.99
C LEU A 62 -0.15 -1.15 -13.46
N GLU A 63 -1.15 -1.82 -14.04
CA GLU A 63 -1.16 -2.24 -15.44
C GLU A 63 -1.18 -1.08 -16.45
N GLU A 64 -1.68 0.11 -16.07
CA GLU A 64 -1.64 1.31 -16.91
C GLU A 64 -0.21 1.85 -17.06
N SER A 65 0.65 1.56 -16.09
CA SER A 65 2.06 1.96 -16.13
C SER A 65 2.95 1.02 -16.94
N GLY A 66 2.44 -0.17 -17.32
CA GLY A 66 3.15 -1.20 -18.08
C GLY A 66 2.79 -2.63 -17.67
N PRO A 67 3.47 -3.65 -18.24
CA PRO A 67 3.13 -5.05 -18.03
C PRO A 67 3.23 -5.48 -16.56
N VAL A 68 2.25 -6.30 -16.14
CA VAL A 68 2.17 -6.89 -14.80
C VAL A 68 1.99 -8.40 -14.90
N VAL A 69 2.35 -9.12 -13.84
CA VAL A 69 2.07 -10.55 -13.68
C VAL A 69 1.24 -10.78 -12.42
N ASP A 70 0.54 -11.91 -12.35
CA ASP A 70 -0.15 -12.32 -11.13
C ASP A 70 0.84 -12.99 -10.17
N MET A 71 0.85 -12.54 -8.91
CA MET A 71 1.73 -13.06 -7.85
C MET A 71 0.88 -13.48 -6.66
N PRO A 72 1.04 -14.71 -6.13
CA PRO A 72 0.30 -15.16 -4.96
C PRO A 72 0.76 -14.44 -3.69
N VAL A 73 -0.19 -14.14 -2.81
CA VAL A 73 0.03 -13.63 -1.46
C VAL A 73 -0.78 -14.50 -0.49
N PRO A 74 -0.15 -15.07 0.57
CA PRO A 74 1.23 -14.88 0.98
C PRO A 74 2.22 -15.79 0.24
N ALA A 75 3.29 -15.21 -0.32
CA ALA A 75 4.45 -15.93 -0.83
C ALA A 75 5.63 -14.97 -1.03
N SER A 76 6.85 -15.49 -1.02
CA SER A 76 8.00 -14.75 -1.56
C SER A 76 7.97 -14.85 -3.08
N TYR A 77 8.22 -13.76 -3.82
CA TYR A 77 8.14 -13.78 -5.28
C TYR A 77 9.31 -14.51 -5.96
N ASN A 78 10.46 -14.64 -5.27
CA ASN A 78 11.73 -15.08 -5.88
C ASN A 78 11.62 -16.44 -6.60
N ASP A 79 10.82 -17.36 -6.08
CA ASP A 79 10.72 -18.74 -6.56
C ASP A 79 9.37 -19.05 -7.25
N ILE A 80 8.52 -18.05 -7.47
CA ILE A 80 7.21 -18.26 -8.10
C ILE A 80 7.33 -18.34 -9.63
N THR A 81 8.15 -17.49 -10.21
CA THR A 81 8.34 -17.42 -11.65
C THR A 81 9.58 -18.21 -12.09
N GLN A 82 9.72 -18.45 -13.39
CA GLN A 82 10.92 -19.06 -13.96
C GLN A 82 11.97 -18.02 -14.41
N ASP A 83 11.75 -16.74 -14.11
CA ASP A 83 12.64 -15.65 -14.51
C ASP A 83 13.78 -15.48 -13.51
N SER A 84 15.00 -15.84 -13.92
CA SER A 84 16.20 -15.69 -13.09
C SER A 84 16.51 -14.22 -12.75
N SER A 85 16.14 -13.28 -13.63
CA SER A 85 16.34 -11.85 -13.37
C SER A 85 15.46 -11.36 -12.23
N LEU A 86 14.27 -11.96 -12.05
CA LEU A 86 13.38 -11.67 -10.95
C LEU A 86 13.81 -12.38 -9.66
N ARG A 87 14.29 -13.63 -9.75
CA ARG A 87 14.79 -14.38 -8.58
C ARG A 87 15.91 -13.62 -7.86
N ASP A 88 16.87 -13.12 -8.63
CA ASP A 88 18.06 -12.44 -8.11
C ASP A 88 17.88 -10.90 -8.08
N PHE A 89 16.64 -10.41 -8.23
CA PHE A 89 16.33 -8.99 -8.32
C PHE A 89 16.59 -8.25 -7.00
N ILE A 90 17.26 -7.10 -7.10
CA ILE A 90 17.45 -6.15 -6.00
C ILE A 90 16.90 -4.80 -6.46
N GLY A 91 15.86 -4.33 -5.76
CA GLY A 91 15.18 -3.08 -6.06
C GLY A 91 13.75 -3.07 -5.50
N TRP A 92 12.94 -2.15 -6.03
CA TRP A 92 11.55 -2.04 -5.65
C TRP A 92 10.66 -2.98 -6.45
N VAL A 93 9.79 -3.70 -5.74
CA VAL A 93 8.72 -4.48 -6.32
C VAL A 93 7.38 -3.87 -5.90
N TRP A 94 6.42 -3.91 -6.80
CA TRP A 94 5.10 -3.32 -6.65
C TRP A 94 4.08 -4.44 -6.60
N TYR A 95 3.21 -4.39 -5.61
CA TYR A 95 2.06 -5.26 -5.46
C TYR A 95 0.80 -4.39 -5.45
N GLU A 96 -0.21 -4.78 -6.23
CA GLU A 96 -1.50 -4.12 -6.30
C GLU A 96 -2.63 -5.14 -6.19
N ARG A 97 -3.66 -4.80 -5.42
CA ARG A 97 -4.90 -5.55 -5.37
C ARG A 97 -6.08 -4.63 -5.12
N GLU A 98 -7.08 -4.76 -5.98
CA GLU A 98 -8.38 -4.15 -5.79
C GLU A 98 -9.27 -5.05 -4.94
N VAL A 99 -9.99 -4.44 -4.00
CA VAL A 99 -10.82 -5.17 -3.05
C VAL A 99 -12.15 -4.47 -2.89
N LEU A 100 -13.23 -5.22 -3.10
CA LEU A 100 -14.56 -4.76 -2.76
C LEU A 100 -14.82 -5.00 -1.27
N VAL A 101 -15.13 -3.91 -0.55
CA VAL A 101 -15.52 -3.94 0.85
C VAL A 101 -17.00 -3.59 0.99
N PRO A 102 -17.72 -4.11 2.01
CA PRO A 102 -19.09 -3.71 2.27
C PRO A 102 -19.21 -2.20 2.46
N ALA A 103 -20.21 -1.56 1.85
CA ALA A 103 -20.41 -0.11 1.93
C ALA A 103 -20.48 0.42 3.38
N ARG A 104 -21.00 -0.40 4.31
CA ARG A 104 -21.05 -0.07 5.76
C ARG A 104 -19.68 0.22 6.37
N TRP A 105 -18.59 -0.37 5.83
CA TRP A 105 -17.23 -0.12 6.34
C TRP A 105 -16.75 1.31 6.11
N VAL A 106 -17.34 2.02 5.14
CA VAL A 106 -16.94 3.37 4.73
C VAL A 106 -18.07 4.40 4.92
N ALA A 107 -19.20 4.00 5.51
CA ALA A 107 -20.38 4.83 5.66
C ALA A 107 -20.26 5.94 6.74
N GLY A 108 -19.14 6.02 7.45
CA GLY A 108 -18.85 7.11 8.39
C GLY A 108 -19.55 7.02 9.75
N ASP A 109 -20.08 5.85 10.10
CA ASP A 109 -20.81 5.57 11.36
C ASP A 109 -19.90 5.34 12.58
N GLY A 110 -18.63 5.77 12.51
CA GLY A 110 -17.62 5.52 13.54
C GLY A 110 -16.82 4.22 13.35
N THR A 111 -17.09 3.46 12.29
CA THR A 111 -16.28 2.28 11.93
C THR A 111 -14.84 2.66 11.57
N ARG A 112 -13.87 2.07 12.27
CA ARG A 112 -12.43 2.26 11.98
C ARG A 112 -11.95 1.22 10.97
N LEU A 113 -11.60 1.66 9.77
CA LEU A 113 -10.94 0.83 8.77
C LEU A 113 -9.44 0.72 9.08
N VAL A 114 -8.92 -0.51 9.15
CA VAL A 114 -7.50 -0.78 9.42
C VAL A 114 -6.98 -1.78 8.41
N LEU A 115 -5.93 -1.41 7.68
CA LEU A 115 -5.14 -2.35 6.89
C LEU A 115 -3.98 -2.88 7.74
N ARG A 116 -3.90 -4.19 7.90
CA ARG A 116 -2.79 -4.86 8.60
C ARG A 116 -1.98 -5.68 7.61
N VAL A 117 -0.70 -5.34 7.47
CA VAL A 117 0.27 -6.13 6.74
C VAL A 117 0.98 -7.05 7.74
N GLY A 118 0.95 -8.36 7.51
CA GLY A 118 1.58 -9.34 8.40
C GLY A 118 3.10 -9.19 8.43
N SER A 119 3.71 -9.08 7.25
CA SER A 119 5.13 -8.78 7.05
C SER A 119 5.34 -8.27 5.62
N ALA A 120 6.34 -7.41 5.43
CA ALA A 120 6.84 -6.97 4.14
C ALA A 120 8.33 -6.64 4.26
N HIS A 121 9.14 -7.05 3.29
CA HIS A 121 10.61 -7.02 3.40
C HIS A 121 11.25 -6.19 2.28
N TYR A 122 12.35 -5.45 2.49
CA TYR A 122 12.93 -4.96 3.77
C TYR A 122 12.44 -3.54 4.11
N ARG A 123 12.03 -2.78 3.10
CA ARG A 123 11.41 -1.45 3.22
C ARG A 123 10.11 -1.50 2.43
N SER A 124 9.00 -1.17 3.09
CA SER A 124 7.67 -1.20 2.47
C SER A 124 7.03 0.17 2.52
N VAL A 125 6.43 0.56 1.40
CA VAL A 125 5.50 1.68 1.32
C VAL A 125 4.16 1.09 0.93
N VAL A 126 3.12 1.45 1.67
CA VAL A 126 1.75 1.01 1.38
C VAL A 126 1.00 2.25 0.90
N VAL A 127 0.20 2.13 -0.15
CA VAL A 127 -0.68 3.21 -0.60
C VAL A 127 -2.08 2.63 -0.69
N MET A 128 -3.04 3.30 -0.05
CA MET A 128 -4.44 2.93 -0.13
C MET A 128 -5.22 4.04 -0.82
N LEU A 129 -5.88 3.67 -1.91
CA LEU A 129 -6.81 4.51 -2.64
C LEU A 129 -8.22 3.98 -2.39
N LEU A 130 -9.09 4.83 -1.88
CA LEU A 130 -10.51 4.54 -1.76
C LEU A 130 -11.26 5.24 -2.88
N TYR A 131 -11.95 4.46 -3.71
CA TYR A 131 -12.83 4.96 -4.77
C TYR A 131 -14.29 4.86 -4.30
N THR A 132 -14.82 5.94 -3.74
CA THR A 132 -16.25 6.04 -3.40
C THR A 132 -16.97 6.74 -4.52
N THR A 133 -17.53 6.00 -5.49
CA THR A 133 -18.11 6.52 -6.74
C THR A 133 -17.09 7.31 -7.60
N PRO A 134 -17.35 7.67 -8.88
CA PRO A 134 -16.33 8.19 -9.79
C PRO A 134 -15.64 9.52 -9.37
N GLU A 135 -16.07 10.17 -8.29
CA GLU A 135 -15.74 11.57 -8.02
C GLU A 135 -14.84 11.82 -6.80
N HIS A 136 -14.48 10.80 -6.02
CA HIS A 136 -13.67 11.03 -4.82
C HIS A 136 -12.56 9.98 -4.63
N ILE A 137 -11.32 10.45 -4.78
CA ILE A 137 -10.09 9.71 -4.46
C ILE A 137 -9.61 10.24 -3.11
N SER A 138 -9.70 9.42 -2.06
CA SER A 138 -8.94 9.68 -0.83
C SER A 138 -7.65 8.84 -0.85
N MET A 139 -6.51 9.53 -0.79
CA MET A 139 -5.19 8.91 -0.69
C MET A 139 -4.76 8.97 0.77
N THR A 140 -4.63 7.80 1.40
CA THR A 140 -4.04 7.71 2.74
C THR A 140 -2.65 7.10 2.61
N SER A 141 -1.63 7.87 3.01
CA SER A 141 -0.27 7.37 3.18
C SER A 141 -0.12 6.79 4.59
N PRO A 142 0.41 5.57 4.76
CA PRO A 142 0.88 5.07 6.05
C PRO A 142 2.39 5.31 6.13
N TRP A 143 2.76 6.20 7.05
CA TRP A 143 4.12 6.48 7.56
C TRP A 143 5.10 7.17 6.59
#